data_AF-A0A958LYW7-F1
#
_entry.id   AF-A0A958LYW7-F1
#
_cell.length_a   1.000
_cell.length_b   1.000
_cell.length_c   1.000
_cell.angle_alpha   90.00
_cell.angle_beta   90.00
_cell.angle_gamma   90.00
#
_symmetry.space_group_name_H-M   'P 1'
#
loop_
_entity.id
_entity.type
_entity.pdbx_description
1 polymer ?
#
loop_
_entity_poly.entity_id
_entity_poly.type
_entity_poly.pdbx_seq_one_letter_code
_entity_poly.pdbx_strand_id
1 'polypeptide(L)'
;MKSVLIRVFWTVILLPPVLFVGILLSLLFYTCFNIFIDGTILFFSLYISWMFSKTRTTNPVATVGLCFIVSIIGFSILLSSQNCARCSTPAASVKQATGNIRAQAEIYFNNNQSSYEGVCTDNNVNELKKSIEGNQIIVEQKCFGPILKFFKPDFVANSYFNCNDSMEDYAVESYLPTTHEGSEFWCVDSKGFAGSINSSIGDNLKCQ
;
A
#
# COMPACT_ATOMS: atom_id res chain seq x y z
N MET A 1 -30.69 8.57 -28.81
CA MET A 1 -29.85 8.06 -27.70
C MET A 1 -29.71 6.54 -27.62
N LYS A 2 -30.70 5.73 -28.06
CA LYS A 2 -30.61 4.25 -28.02
C LYS A 2 -29.57 3.62 -28.96
N SER A 3 -29.12 4.32 -30.01
CA SER A 3 -28.16 3.79 -31.00
C SER A 3 -26.68 3.90 -30.59
N VAL A 4 -26.35 4.73 -29.61
CA VAL A 4 -24.96 4.92 -29.14
C VAL A 4 -24.58 3.87 -28.08
N LEU A 5 -25.52 3.50 -27.20
CA LEU A 5 -25.29 2.48 -26.16
C LEU A 5 -25.00 1.08 -26.73
N ILE A 6 -25.65 0.71 -27.84
CA ILE A 6 -25.43 -0.59 -28.50
C ILE A 6 -24.03 -0.69 -29.12
N ARG A 7 -23.43 0.42 -29.57
CA ARG A 7 -22.09 0.39 -30.17
C ARG A 7 -20.98 0.25 -29.13
N VAL A 8 -21.15 0.85 -27.94
CA VAL A 8 -20.17 0.73 -26.85
C VAL A 8 -20.17 -0.67 -26.25
N PHE A 9 -21.34 -1.30 -26.15
CA PHE A 9 -21.48 -2.67 -25.62
C PHE A 9 -20.82 -3.73 -26.51
N TRP A 10 -20.83 -3.53 -27.84
CA TRP A 10 -20.17 -4.42 -28.79
C TRP A 10 -18.64 -4.25 -28.84
N THR A 11 -18.11 -3.06 -28.58
CA THR A 11 -16.64 -2.83 -28.54
C THR A 11 -15.95 -3.45 -27.34
N VAL A 12 -16.65 -3.63 -26.20
CA VAL A 12 -16.07 -4.25 -25.00
C VAL A 12 -16.12 -5.79 -25.07
N ILE A 13 -17.12 -6.36 -25.75
CA ILE A 13 -17.26 -7.81 -25.93
C ILE A 13 -16.40 -8.32 -27.11
N LEU A 14 -16.08 -7.47 -28.10
CA LEU A 14 -15.17 -7.79 -29.21
C LEU A 14 -13.71 -7.42 -28.96
N LEU A 15 -13.33 -7.14 -27.71
CA LEU A 15 -11.91 -7.18 -27.37
C LEU A 15 -11.46 -8.64 -27.55
N PRO A 16 -10.56 -8.91 -28.51
CA PRO A 16 -10.26 -10.28 -28.92
C PRO A 16 -9.84 -11.07 -27.67
N PRO A 17 -10.31 -12.31 -27.49
CA PRO A 17 -9.97 -13.13 -26.33
C PRO A 17 -8.45 -13.22 -26.08
N VAL A 18 -7.64 -12.98 -27.13
CA VAL A 18 -6.18 -12.86 -27.08
C VAL A 18 -5.68 -11.71 -26.19
N LEU A 19 -6.33 -10.54 -26.19
CA LEU A 19 -5.93 -9.40 -25.36
C LEU A 19 -6.29 -9.60 -23.89
N PHE A 20 -7.45 -10.20 -23.60
CA PHE A 20 -7.84 -10.53 -22.23
C PHE A 20 -6.96 -11.63 -21.64
N VAL A 21 -6.66 -12.68 -22.43
CA VAL A 21 -5.70 -13.73 -22.06
C VAL A 21 -4.29 -13.13 -21.89
N GLY A 22 -3.88 -12.18 -22.74
CA GLY A 22 -2.57 -11.51 -22.63
C GLY A 22 -2.42 -10.69 -21.34
N ILE A 23 -3.46 -9.95 -20.94
CA ILE A 23 -3.46 -9.17 -19.69
C ILE A 23 -3.51 -10.12 -18.47
N LEU A 24 -4.32 -11.17 -18.50
CA LEU A 24 -4.37 -12.16 -17.42
C LEU A 24 -3.06 -12.94 -17.30
N LEU A 25 -2.43 -13.31 -18.42
CA LEU A 25 -1.08 -13.87 -18.46
C LEU A 25 -0.08 -12.88 -17.87
N SER A 26 -0.13 -11.60 -18.24
CA SER A 26 0.82 -10.61 -17.73
C SER A 26 0.70 -10.41 -16.20
N LEU A 27 -0.52 -10.47 -15.65
CA LEU A 27 -0.78 -10.40 -14.21
C LEU A 27 -0.38 -11.69 -13.46
N LEU A 28 -0.59 -12.85 -14.09
CA LEU A 28 -0.09 -14.15 -13.61
C LEU A 28 1.44 -14.23 -13.68
N PHE A 29 2.05 -13.72 -14.74
CA PHE A 29 3.51 -13.58 -14.84
C PHE A 29 4.00 -12.60 -13.78
N TYR A 30 3.36 -11.47 -13.51
CA TYR A 30 3.82 -10.52 -12.48
C TYR A 30 3.80 -11.10 -11.05
N THR A 31 2.83 -11.96 -10.74
CA THR A 31 2.74 -12.62 -9.43
C THR A 31 3.59 -13.90 -9.34
N CYS A 32 3.71 -14.68 -10.42
CA CYS A 32 4.62 -15.84 -10.49
C CYS A 32 6.10 -15.44 -10.63
N PHE A 33 6.44 -14.31 -11.26
CA PHE A 33 7.83 -13.87 -11.41
C PHE A 33 8.46 -13.51 -10.06
N ASN A 34 7.67 -13.00 -9.11
CA ASN A 34 8.16 -12.76 -7.74
C ASN A 34 8.46 -14.06 -6.97
N ILE A 35 7.75 -15.16 -7.24
CA ILE A 35 8.03 -16.48 -6.64
C ILE A 35 9.13 -17.24 -7.42
N PHE A 36 9.27 -16.98 -8.73
CA PHE A 36 10.28 -17.60 -9.58
C PHE A 36 11.68 -16.98 -9.40
N ILE A 37 11.77 -15.72 -8.94
CA ILE A 37 13.05 -15.09 -8.59
C ILE A 37 13.71 -15.82 -7.40
N ASP A 38 12.96 -16.26 -6.39
CA ASP A 38 13.53 -17.01 -5.26
C ASP A 38 14.07 -18.40 -5.69
N GLY A 39 13.39 -19.09 -6.61
CA GLY A 39 13.84 -20.37 -7.14
C GLY A 39 15.05 -20.26 -8.08
N THR A 40 15.06 -19.25 -8.96
CA THR A 40 16.16 -19.04 -9.91
C THR A 40 17.44 -18.57 -9.25
N ILE A 41 17.38 -17.81 -8.15
CA ILE A 41 18.57 -17.42 -7.36
C ILE A 41 19.29 -18.66 -6.80
N LEU A 42 18.56 -19.69 -6.34
CA LEU A 42 19.18 -20.92 -5.83
C LEU A 42 19.83 -21.75 -6.95
N PHE A 43 19.17 -21.86 -8.11
CA PHE A 43 19.74 -22.54 -9.28
C PHE A 43 20.94 -21.78 -9.86
N PHE A 44 20.91 -20.44 -9.86
CA PHE A 44 22.01 -19.60 -10.33
C PHE A 44 23.20 -19.65 -9.36
N SER A 45 22.96 -19.74 -8.05
CA SER A 45 23.99 -19.95 -7.02
C SER A 45 24.72 -21.29 -7.18
N LEU A 46 23.97 -22.37 -7.43
CA LEU A 46 24.54 -23.69 -7.71
C LEU A 46 25.28 -23.72 -9.05
N TYR A 47 24.76 -23.04 -10.07
CA TYR A 47 25.40 -22.93 -11.39
C TYR A 47 26.71 -22.12 -11.35
N ILE A 48 26.73 -21.00 -10.63
CA ILE A 48 27.94 -20.19 -10.41
C ILE A 48 28.98 -21.02 -9.63
N SER A 49 28.57 -21.74 -8.59
CA SER A 49 29.46 -22.62 -7.81
C SER A 49 30.05 -23.74 -8.68
N TRP A 50 29.25 -24.32 -9.58
CA TRP A 50 29.70 -25.30 -10.57
C TRP A 50 30.69 -24.70 -11.59
N MET A 51 30.46 -23.46 -12.05
CA MET A 51 31.37 -22.72 -12.92
C MET A 51 32.72 -22.43 -12.24
N PHE A 52 32.74 -21.98 -10.99
CA PHE A 52 33.98 -21.72 -10.24
C PHE A 52 34.79 -22.99 -9.96
N SER A 53 34.14 -24.15 -9.81
CA SER A 53 34.85 -25.42 -9.62
C SER A 53 35.67 -25.85 -10.84
N LYS A 54 35.36 -25.35 -12.04
CA LYS A 54 36.00 -25.81 -13.30
C LYS A 54 37.08 -24.88 -13.83
N THR A 55 37.10 -23.61 -13.45
CA THR A 55 38.09 -22.64 -13.95
C THR A 55 39.27 -22.48 -13.00
N ARG A 56 40.22 -23.44 -13.04
CA ARG A 56 41.61 -23.16 -12.63
C ARG A 56 42.31 -22.42 -13.77
N THR A 57 42.07 -21.12 -13.87
CA THR A 57 42.80 -20.26 -14.81
C THR A 57 43.90 -19.50 -14.09
N THR A 58 45.07 -19.43 -14.72
CA THR A 58 46.38 -18.97 -14.22
C THR A 58 46.50 -17.47 -13.94
N ASN A 59 45.39 -16.72 -13.93
CA ASN A 59 45.37 -15.28 -13.67
C ASN A 59 44.35 -14.93 -12.57
N PRO A 60 44.80 -14.63 -11.33
CA PRO A 60 43.92 -14.41 -10.18
C PRO A 60 43.08 -13.13 -10.27
N VAL A 61 43.51 -12.14 -11.07
CA VAL A 61 42.89 -10.81 -11.14
C VAL A 61 41.54 -10.81 -11.87
N ALA A 62 41.38 -11.65 -12.90
CA ALA A 62 40.14 -11.73 -13.69
C ALA A 62 39.00 -12.40 -12.91
N THR A 63 39.32 -13.42 -12.10
CA THR A 63 38.35 -14.16 -11.30
C THR A 63 37.77 -13.31 -10.18
N VAL A 64 38.60 -12.54 -9.49
CA VAL A 64 38.17 -11.66 -8.38
C VAL A 64 37.29 -10.52 -8.90
N GLY A 65 37.62 -9.93 -10.07
CA GLY A 65 36.83 -8.86 -10.66
C GLY A 65 35.41 -9.30 -11.05
N LEU A 66 35.26 -10.50 -11.61
CA LEU A 66 33.95 -11.04 -11.99
C LEU A 66 33.05 -11.28 -10.77
N CYS A 67 33.61 -11.79 -9.67
CA CYS A 67 32.86 -11.98 -8.41
C CYS A 67 32.29 -10.65 -7.88
N PHE A 68 33.09 -9.59 -7.90
CA PHE A 68 32.71 -8.30 -7.34
C PHE A 68 31.51 -7.69 -8.08
N ILE A 69 31.49 -7.80 -9.41
CA ILE A 69 30.40 -7.27 -10.25
C ILE A 69 29.08 -8.00 -9.97
N VAL A 70 29.11 -9.34 -9.90
CA VAL A 70 27.89 -10.14 -9.64
C VAL A 70 27.33 -9.84 -8.24
N SER A 71 28.21 -9.68 -7.24
CA SER A 71 27.78 -9.31 -5.89
C SER A 71 27.12 -7.93 -5.83
N ILE A 72 27.64 -6.93 -6.56
CA ILE A 72 27.05 -5.58 -6.60
C ILE A 72 25.67 -5.59 -7.28
N ILE A 73 25.52 -6.33 -8.38
CA ILE A 73 24.24 -6.42 -9.11
C ILE A 73 23.20 -7.16 -8.26
N GLY A 74 23.58 -8.28 -7.62
CA GLY A 74 22.69 -9.02 -6.73
C GLY A 74 22.18 -8.22 -5.53
N PHE A 75 23.04 -7.37 -4.95
CA PHE A 75 22.65 -6.50 -3.84
C PHE A 75 21.65 -5.42 -4.26
N SER A 76 21.78 -4.90 -5.48
CA SER A 76 20.93 -3.82 -6.00
C SER A 76 19.47 -4.26 -6.18
N ILE A 77 19.24 -5.51 -6.61
CA ILE A 77 17.89 -6.06 -6.85
C ILE A 77 17.15 -6.31 -5.52
N LEU A 78 17.86 -6.78 -4.48
CA LEU A 78 17.30 -7.01 -3.14
C LEU A 78 16.82 -5.72 -2.47
N LEU A 79 17.53 -4.61 -2.68
CA LEU A 79 17.15 -3.32 -2.11
C LEU A 79 15.87 -2.76 -2.76
N SER A 80 15.63 -3.08 -4.03
CA SER A 80 14.43 -2.62 -4.75
C SER A 80 13.15 -3.27 -4.21
N SER A 81 13.16 -4.58 -3.90
CA SER A 81 11.97 -5.28 -3.39
C SER A 81 11.61 -4.85 -1.96
N GLN A 82 12.61 -4.58 -1.12
CA GLN A 82 12.39 -4.11 0.25
C GLN A 82 11.77 -2.71 0.33
N ASN A 83 12.07 -1.82 -0.63
CA ASN A 83 11.49 -0.47 -0.63
C ASN A 83 9.98 -0.50 -0.92
N CYS A 84 9.48 -1.42 -1.76
CA CYS A 84 8.05 -1.55 -2.02
C CYS A 84 7.28 -2.11 -0.81
N ALA A 85 7.85 -3.07 -0.07
CA ALA A 85 7.21 -3.61 1.14
C ALA A 85 7.04 -2.55 2.25
N ARG A 86 7.94 -1.56 2.32
CA ARG A 86 7.88 -0.48 3.31
C ARG A 86 6.80 0.57 3.00
N CYS A 87 6.31 0.62 1.77
CA CYS A 87 5.23 1.51 1.35
C CYS A 87 3.86 1.09 1.86
N SER A 88 3.60 -0.21 1.96
CA SER A 88 2.30 -0.72 2.38
C SER A 88 2.12 -0.71 3.90
N THR A 89 3.22 -0.66 4.67
CA THR A 89 3.19 -0.69 6.14
C THR A 89 2.36 0.43 6.77
N PRO A 90 2.49 1.70 6.35
CA PRO A 90 1.79 2.76 7.06
C PRO A 90 0.30 2.78 6.72
N ALA A 91 -0.12 2.37 5.51
CA ALA A 91 -1.54 2.19 5.19
C ALA A 91 -2.16 1.10 6.09
N ALA A 92 -1.45 -0.01 6.34
CA ALA A 92 -1.91 -1.02 7.29
C ALA A 92 -1.98 -0.48 8.73
N SER A 93 -1.00 0.34 9.15
CA SER A 93 -1.00 0.97 10.47
C SER A 93 -2.16 1.96 10.64
N VAL A 94 -2.49 2.76 9.62
CA VAL A 94 -3.66 3.66 9.61
C VAL A 94 -4.96 2.86 9.74
N LYS A 95 -5.11 1.77 8.96
CA LYS A 95 -6.28 0.87 9.06
C LYS A 95 -6.42 0.28 10.47
N GLN A 96 -5.32 -0.17 11.05
CA GLN A 96 -5.31 -0.73 12.41
C GLN A 96 -5.65 0.33 13.46
N ALA A 97 -5.05 1.52 13.39
CA ALA A 97 -5.31 2.61 14.33
C ALA A 97 -6.78 3.07 14.24
N THR A 98 -7.32 3.19 13.03
CA THR A 98 -8.74 3.53 12.83
C THR A 98 -9.66 2.40 13.33
N GLY A 99 -9.27 1.14 13.16
CA GLY A 99 -9.97 0.00 13.76
C GLY A 99 -9.96 0.02 15.30
N ASN A 100 -8.87 0.50 15.92
CA ASN A 100 -8.81 0.69 17.36
C ASN A 100 -9.71 1.85 17.83
N ILE A 101 -9.90 2.90 17.02
CA ILE A 101 -10.85 4.00 17.34
C ILE A 101 -12.27 3.46 17.49
N ARG A 102 -12.68 2.51 16.64
CA ARG A 102 -13.98 1.82 16.80
C ARG A 102 -14.11 1.19 18.19
N ALA A 103 -13.10 0.44 18.64
CA ALA A 103 -13.14 -0.17 19.98
C ALA A 103 -13.19 0.89 21.09
N GLN A 104 -12.47 2.01 20.95
CA GLN A 104 -12.52 3.12 21.90
C GLN A 104 -13.89 3.82 21.91
N ALA A 105 -14.53 3.98 20.75
CA ALA A 105 -15.86 4.56 20.63
C ALA A 105 -16.92 3.71 21.36
N GLU A 106 -16.85 2.38 21.25
CA GLU A 106 -17.76 1.50 21.99
C GLU A 106 -17.53 1.56 23.52
N ILE A 107 -16.27 1.66 23.95
CA ILE A 107 -15.94 1.85 25.38
C ILE A 107 -16.48 3.19 25.87
N TYR A 108 -16.30 4.26 25.07
CA TYR A 108 -16.80 5.58 25.37
C TYR A 108 -18.32 5.59 25.51
N PHE A 109 -19.03 4.96 24.58
CA PHE A 109 -20.50 4.85 24.61
C PHE A 109 -21.00 4.22 25.91
N ASN A 110 -20.41 3.09 26.31
CA ASN A 110 -20.79 2.39 27.54
C ASN A 110 -20.51 3.22 28.81
N ASN A 111 -19.50 4.08 28.79
CA ASN A 111 -19.13 4.91 29.94
C ASN A 111 -19.87 6.26 30.00
N ASN A 112 -20.39 6.76 28.87
CA ASN A 112 -21.00 8.08 28.75
C ASN A 112 -22.50 7.99 28.44
N GLN A 113 -23.24 7.29 29.30
CA GLN A 113 -24.71 7.23 29.25
C GLN A 113 -25.28 6.72 27.91
N SER A 114 -24.57 5.83 27.22
CA SER A 114 -24.99 5.32 25.92
C SER A 114 -25.10 6.43 24.85
N SER A 115 -24.12 7.34 24.84
CA SER A 115 -23.99 8.40 23.84
C SER A 115 -22.60 8.37 23.19
N TYR A 116 -22.54 8.62 21.88
CA TYR A 116 -21.27 8.84 21.17
C TYR A 116 -20.85 10.33 21.15
N GLU A 117 -21.64 11.24 21.71
CA GLU A 117 -21.32 12.66 21.72
C GLU A 117 -20.05 12.92 22.55
N GLY A 118 -19.01 13.44 21.92
CA GLY A 118 -17.71 13.72 22.53
C GLY A 118 -16.62 12.68 22.21
N VAL A 119 -16.94 11.57 21.53
CA VAL A 119 -15.96 10.55 21.09
C VAL A 119 -14.81 11.17 20.31
N CYS A 120 -15.09 12.14 19.42
CA CYS A 120 -14.06 12.78 18.60
C CYS A 120 -13.09 13.65 19.40
N THR A 121 -13.46 14.00 20.64
CA THR A 121 -12.64 14.79 21.55
C THR A 121 -12.01 13.96 22.67
N ASP A 122 -12.32 12.66 22.75
CA ASP A 122 -11.76 11.78 23.77
C ASP A 122 -10.23 11.68 23.66
N ASN A 123 -9.55 11.60 24.82
CA ASN A 123 -8.10 11.56 24.85
C ASN A 123 -7.52 10.31 24.17
N ASN A 124 -8.16 9.15 24.29
CA ASN A 124 -7.67 7.92 23.67
C ASN A 124 -7.82 7.98 22.15
N VAL A 125 -8.93 8.54 21.66
CA VAL A 125 -9.15 8.79 20.22
C VAL A 125 -8.15 9.82 19.68
N ASN A 126 -7.87 10.87 20.45
CA ASN A 126 -6.88 11.88 20.08
C ASN A 126 -5.44 11.34 20.01
N GLU A 127 -5.07 10.37 20.85
CA GLU A 127 -3.77 9.70 20.75
C GLU A 127 -3.68 8.83 19.49
N LEU A 128 -4.75 8.10 19.15
CA LEU A 128 -4.83 7.33 17.92
C LEU A 128 -4.80 8.24 16.68
N LYS A 129 -5.48 9.39 16.73
CA LYS A 129 -5.41 10.43 15.69
C LYS A 129 -3.98 10.87 15.40
N LYS A 130 -3.18 11.18 16.43
CA LYS A 130 -1.76 11.54 16.27
C LYS A 130 -0.95 10.43 15.59
N SER A 131 -1.25 9.16 15.91
CA SER A 131 -0.61 8.02 15.25
C SER A 131 -0.98 7.93 13.77
N ILE A 132 -2.25 8.15 13.42
CA ILE A 132 -2.73 8.18 12.03
C ILE A 132 -2.05 9.31 11.25
N GLU A 133 -2.10 10.53 11.76
CA GLU A 133 -1.50 11.71 11.13
C GLU A 133 0.01 11.54 10.95
N GLY A 134 0.71 11.03 11.97
CA GLY A 134 2.14 10.74 11.88
C GLY A 134 2.48 9.69 10.81
N ASN A 135 1.65 8.66 10.66
CA ASN A 135 1.85 7.63 9.64
C ASN A 135 1.57 8.12 8.22
N GLN A 136 0.62 9.04 8.03
CA GLN A 136 0.28 9.63 6.73
C GLN A 136 1.43 10.47 6.16
N ILE A 137 2.04 11.34 6.99
CA ILE A 137 3.18 12.20 6.61
C ILE A 137 4.39 11.38 6.12
N ILE A 138 4.53 10.15 6.62
CA ILE A 138 5.72 9.33 6.47
C ILE A 138 5.75 8.52 5.14
N VAL A 139 4.60 8.15 4.58
CA VAL A 139 4.54 7.21 3.43
C VAL A 139 5.00 7.87 2.14
N GLU A 140 4.56 9.09 1.99
CA GLU A 140 4.86 10.04 0.95
C GLU A 140 6.37 10.20 0.71
N GLN A 141 7.18 10.06 1.76
CA GLN A 141 8.64 10.12 1.67
C GLN A 141 9.32 8.75 1.62
N LYS A 142 8.73 7.68 2.17
CA LYS A 142 9.43 6.38 2.35
C LYS A 142 9.39 5.49 1.11
N CYS A 143 8.45 5.72 0.20
CA CYS A 143 8.31 4.93 -1.02
C CYS A 143 9.31 5.28 -2.12
N PHE A 144 9.73 6.53 -2.13
CA PHE A 144 10.72 7.01 -3.05
C PHE A 144 12.08 6.75 -2.41
N GLY A 145 12.85 5.83 -3.01
CA GLY A 145 14.25 5.61 -2.63
C GLY A 145 15.04 6.92 -2.60
N PRO A 146 16.23 6.94 -1.98
CA PRO A 146 16.96 8.18 -1.70
C PRO A 146 17.18 9.07 -2.93
N ILE A 147 17.26 8.48 -4.13
CA ILE A 147 17.45 9.18 -5.40
C ILE A 147 16.19 9.96 -5.83
N LEU A 148 14.99 9.42 -5.64
CA LEU A 148 13.75 10.06 -6.09
C LEU A 148 13.31 11.22 -5.17
N LYS A 149 13.77 11.24 -3.92
CA LYS A 149 13.57 12.37 -2.99
C LYS A 149 14.18 13.69 -3.50
N PHE A 150 15.26 13.62 -4.27
CA PHE A 150 15.90 14.81 -4.83
C PHE A 150 15.10 15.46 -5.96
N PHE A 151 14.23 14.70 -6.65
CA PHE A 151 13.52 15.18 -7.85
C PHE A 151 12.10 15.69 -7.57
N LYS A 152 11.58 15.55 -6.34
CA LYS A 152 10.31 16.15 -5.90
C LYS A 152 10.46 16.82 -4.51
N PRO A 153 11.02 18.05 -4.45
CA PRO A 153 11.20 18.77 -3.18
C PRO A 153 9.91 19.38 -2.61
N ASP A 154 8.89 19.62 -3.44
CA ASP A 154 7.64 20.26 -3.01
C ASP A 154 6.56 19.23 -2.68
N PHE A 155 6.78 18.46 -1.62
CA PHE A 155 5.77 17.53 -1.13
C PHE A 155 5.13 18.05 0.16
N VAL A 156 3.89 18.51 0.03
CA VAL A 156 3.07 18.99 1.13
C VAL A 156 2.48 17.77 1.82
N ALA A 157 2.96 17.51 3.03
CA ALA A 157 2.43 16.45 3.87
C ALA A 157 0.97 16.80 4.25
N ASN A 158 0.02 16.30 3.49
CA ASN A 158 -1.39 16.44 3.79
C ASN A 158 -1.82 15.28 4.67
N SER A 159 -1.78 15.49 5.99
CA SER A 159 -2.50 14.61 6.93
C SER A 159 -3.98 14.95 6.86
N TYR A 160 -4.83 13.94 6.69
CA TYR A 160 -6.27 14.10 6.69
C TYR A 160 -6.90 13.06 7.62
N PHE A 161 -7.56 13.58 8.64
CA PHE A 161 -8.33 12.84 9.62
C PHE A 161 -9.59 13.63 9.90
N ASN A 162 -10.74 12.99 9.79
CA ASN A 162 -12.02 13.60 10.03
C ASN A 162 -12.86 12.67 10.89
N CYS A 163 -13.48 13.24 11.93
CA CYS A 163 -14.22 12.51 12.94
C CYS A 163 -15.46 13.31 13.23
N ASN A 164 -16.61 12.67 13.01
CA ASN A 164 -17.91 13.21 13.34
C ASN A 164 -18.58 12.31 14.36
N ASP A 165 -19.17 12.94 15.37
CA ASP A 165 -19.90 12.28 16.41
C ASP A 165 -21.23 12.99 16.68
N SER A 166 -22.16 12.22 17.23
CA SER A 166 -23.47 12.66 17.66
C SER A 166 -23.92 11.76 18.81
N MET A 167 -25.09 12.01 19.38
CA MET A 167 -25.60 11.16 20.45
C MET A 167 -25.78 9.69 20.00
N GLU A 168 -26.22 9.45 18.76
CA GLU A 168 -26.64 8.12 18.29
C GLU A 168 -25.61 7.42 17.40
N ASP A 169 -24.81 8.20 16.67
CA ASP A 169 -23.92 7.70 15.62
C ASP A 169 -22.57 8.42 15.65
N TYR A 170 -21.55 7.73 15.14
CA TYR A 170 -20.23 8.30 14.87
C TYR A 170 -19.71 7.78 13.53
N ALA A 171 -18.86 8.56 12.88
CA ALA A 171 -18.05 8.13 11.76
C ALA A 171 -16.67 8.76 11.81
N VAL A 172 -15.66 7.94 11.50
CA VAL A 172 -14.26 8.36 11.48
C VAL A 172 -13.68 7.96 10.15
N GLU A 173 -13.09 8.92 9.45
CA GLU A 173 -12.34 8.69 8.24
C GLU A 173 -10.90 9.17 8.36
N SER A 174 -10.02 8.46 7.67
CA SER A 174 -8.63 8.83 7.51
C SER A 174 -8.19 8.58 6.09
N TYR A 175 -7.30 9.43 5.58
CA TYR A 175 -6.66 9.18 4.30
C TYR A 175 -5.80 7.91 4.36
N LEU A 176 -5.98 6.98 3.41
CA LEU A 176 -4.99 5.95 3.19
C LEU A 176 -3.87 6.53 2.34
N PRO A 177 -2.64 6.48 2.84
CA PRO A 177 -1.51 6.74 1.99
C PRO A 177 -1.34 5.56 1.01
N THR A 178 -1.87 5.69 -0.19
CA THR A 178 -1.67 4.75 -1.30
C THR A 178 -0.57 5.26 -2.22
N THR A 179 0.13 4.34 -2.90
CA THR A 179 1.16 4.67 -3.89
C THR A 179 0.57 5.07 -5.25
N HIS A 180 -0.76 5.09 -5.40
CA HIS A 180 -1.46 5.34 -6.65
C HIS A 180 -2.31 6.60 -6.55
N GLU A 181 -2.29 7.40 -7.61
CA GLU A 181 -3.03 8.65 -7.76
C GLU A 181 -4.53 8.45 -7.54
N GLY A 182 -4.98 8.58 -6.30
CA GLY A 182 -6.38 8.46 -5.90
C GLY A 182 -6.49 8.60 -4.39
N SER A 183 -7.32 9.53 -3.93
CA SER A 183 -7.62 9.70 -2.51
C SER A 183 -8.56 8.58 -2.05
N GLU A 184 -7.99 7.47 -1.62
CA GLU A 184 -8.71 6.40 -0.92
C GLU A 184 -8.75 6.73 0.58
N PHE A 185 -9.93 6.71 1.19
CA PHE A 185 -10.09 6.93 2.63
C PHE A 185 -10.49 5.63 3.30
N TRP A 186 -10.08 5.42 4.55
CA TRP A 186 -10.50 4.31 5.38
C TRP A 186 -11.52 4.87 6.36
N CYS A 187 -12.73 4.34 6.32
CA CYS A 187 -13.81 4.83 7.15
C CYS A 187 -14.35 3.72 8.05
N VAL A 188 -14.64 4.07 9.29
CA VAL A 188 -15.33 3.24 10.27
C VAL A 188 -16.52 3.99 10.85
N ASP A 189 -17.63 3.31 11.10
CA ASP A 189 -18.83 3.92 11.68
C ASP A 189 -19.48 3.07 12.79
N SER A 190 -20.45 3.67 13.48
CA SER A 190 -21.26 3.05 14.53
C SER A 190 -22.11 1.87 14.06
N LYS A 191 -22.41 1.76 12.76
CA LYS A 191 -23.17 0.64 12.19
C LYS A 191 -22.28 -0.56 11.90
N GLY A 192 -20.98 -0.43 12.14
CA GLY A 192 -20.00 -1.49 12.03
C GLY A 192 -19.34 -1.59 10.66
N PHE A 193 -19.56 -0.61 9.77
CA PHE A 193 -18.79 -0.51 8.53
C PHE A 193 -17.31 -0.31 8.86
N ALA A 194 -16.46 -0.96 8.08
CA ALA A 194 -15.02 -0.78 8.12
C ALA A 194 -14.48 -1.11 6.73
N GLY A 195 -14.15 -0.09 5.96
CA GLY A 195 -13.82 -0.26 4.55
C GLY A 195 -13.21 0.98 3.93
N SER A 196 -12.74 0.82 2.69
CA SER A 196 -12.30 1.97 1.91
C SER A 196 -13.45 2.65 1.18
N ILE A 197 -13.37 3.97 1.10
CA ILE A 197 -14.31 4.84 0.39
C ILE A 197 -13.53 5.79 -0.52
N ASN A 198 -14.17 6.23 -1.61
CA ASN A 198 -13.54 7.05 -2.66
C ASN A 198 -13.86 8.55 -2.53
N SER A 199 -14.64 8.93 -1.52
CA SER A 199 -15.07 10.30 -1.27
C SER A 199 -15.05 10.55 0.22
N SER A 200 -14.60 11.73 0.64
CA SER A 200 -14.65 12.12 2.05
C SER A 200 -16.10 12.16 2.55
N ILE A 201 -16.30 11.75 3.80
CA ILE A 201 -17.60 11.78 4.48
C ILE A 201 -18.03 13.21 4.83
N GLY A 202 -17.13 14.20 4.86
CA GLY A 202 -17.48 15.57 5.27
C GLY A 202 -18.06 15.60 6.68
N ASP A 203 -19.25 16.16 6.88
CA ASP A 203 -19.94 16.17 8.19
C ASP A 203 -20.88 14.95 8.39
N ASN A 204 -20.84 13.95 7.50
CA ASN A 204 -21.71 12.78 7.61
C ASN A 204 -21.29 11.87 8.78
N LEU A 205 -22.30 11.28 9.44
CA LEU A 205 -22.14 10.34 10.55
C LEU A 205 -22.12 8.87 10.11
N LYS A 206 -21.97 8.61 8.80
CA LYS A 206 -21.96 7.28 8.19
C LYS A 206 -20.97 7.23 7.05
N CYS A 207 -20.36 6.06 6.86
CA CYS A 207 -19.40 5.85 5.78
C CYS A 207 -20.05 5.53 4.42
N GLN A 208 -21.34 5.16 4.40
CA GLN A 208 -22.16 4.88 3.21
C GLN A 208 -23.59 5.38 3.38
#